data_AF-A0A7H1AR83-F1
#
_entry.id   AF-A0A7H1AR83-F1
#
_cell.length_a   1.000
_cell.length_b   1.000
_cell.length_c   1.000
_cell.angle_alpha   90.00
_cell.angle_beta   90.00
_cell.angle_gamma   90.00
#
_symmetry.space_group_name_H-M   'P 1'
#
loop_
_entity.id
_entity.type
_entity.pdbx_description
1 polymer ?
#
loop_
_entity_poly.entity_id
_entity_poly.type
_entity_poly.pdbx_seq_one_letter_code
_entity_poly.pdbx_strand_id
1 'polypeptide(L)'
;MRHDSGDAATNRRITVASMALLMILSAPSAFAARTERTPRPDLAPTAPVARTSVDELRQLMDSQQLTELRTTYNGAYGASLLFNPSTLNYYVALFQEKNFWRVIKTDSVENAEHAYRTFVQQTEQLAQVSLDTIRLDAGKRYTERLVSFNEERLRTLQAQVEQERAQSLQVSTALQQAQQQAVSLSTDLQSSNSQLDTLQQRIQQLQLQQGNPETTLPAPTTTPAAPVVGD
;
A
#
# COMPACT_ATOMS: atom_id res chain seq x y z
N MET A 1 -39.16 -17.84 34.27
CA MET A 1 -38.52 -16.80 35.12
C MET A 1 -38.21 -15.63 34.18
N ARG A 2 -38.97 -14.51 34.10
CA ARG A 2 -39.21 -13.42 35.09
C ARG A 2 -37.90 -12.99 35.76
N HIS A 3 -37.39 -11.76 35.72
CA HIS A 3 -37.89 -10.36 35.61
C HIS A 3 -36.95 -9.57 34.66
N ASP A 4 -37.34 -8.59 33.83
CA ASP A 4 -38.09 -7.33 33.99
C ASP A 4 -37.22 -6.09 34.31
N SER A 5 -37.64 -4.95 33.72
CA SER A 5 -37.23 -3.54 33.91
C SER A 5 -35.94 -3.09 33.19
N GLY A 6 -35.92 -2.14 32.26
CA GLY A 6 -36.88 -1.08 31.90
C GLY A 6 -36.40 0.27 32.42
N ASP A 7 -35.89 1.14 31.54
CA ASP A 7 -35.89 2.62 31.63
C ASP A 7 -35.25 3.13 30.32
N ALA A 8 -35.88 3.87 29.42
CA ALA A 8 -36.64 5.12 29.50
C ALA A 8 -35.91 6.15 28.64
N ALA A 9 -36.67 6.73 27.71
CA ALA A 9 -36.24 7.65 26.68
C ALA A 9 -35.65 8.94 27.24
N THR A 10 -34.72 9.57 26.50
CA THR A 10 -34.60 11.04 26.50
C THR A 10 -34.17 11.53 25.12
N ASN A 11 -35.12 12.17 24.47
CA ASN A 11 -35.09 12.73 23.14
C ASN A 11 -34.64 14.20 23.25
N ARG A 12 -33.49 14.57 22.69
CA ARG A 12 -32.99 15.96 22.72
C ARG A 12 -33.14 16.59 21.34
N ARG A 13 -34.33 17.15 21.11
CA ARG A 13 -34.62 18.05 19.99
C ARG A 13 -33.99 19.41 20.29
N ILE A 14 -33.12 19.89 19.40
CA ILE A 14 -32.60 21.26 19.43
C ILE A 14 -33.51 22.11 18.55
N THR A 15 -34.29 22.97 19.18
CA THR A 15 -35.14 23.99 18.56
C THR A 15 -34.28 25.18 18.13
N VAL A 16 -34.32 25.50 16.83
CA VAL A 16 -33.82 26.76 16.26
C VAL A 16 -34.95 27.77 16.38
N ALA A 17 -34.77 28.80 17.22
CA ALA A 17 -35.71 29.92 17.34
C ALA A 17 -35.13 31.14 16.60
N SER A 18 -35.80 31.51 15.52
CA SER A 18 -35.58 32.73 14.74
C SER A 18 -36.63 33.75 15.13
N MET A 19 -36.22 34.93 15.62
CA MET A 19 -37.10 36.07 15.93
C MET A 19 -36.18 37.27 16.20
N ALA A 20 -36.41 38.51 15.79
CA ALA A 20 -37.30 39.15 14.84
C ALA A 20 -36.69 40.52 14.51
N LEU A 21 -37.07 41.05 13.36
CA LEU A 21 -36.81 42.40 12.85
C LEU A 21 -37.53 43.47 13.71
N LEU A 22 -36.88 44.59 14.00
CA LEU A 22 -37.57 45.85 14.30
C LEU A 22 -36.81 47.06 13.70
N MET A 23 -37.54 47.86 12.93
CA MET A 23 -37.15 49.15 12.38
C MET A 23 -37.33 50.27 13.40
N ILE A 24 -36.54 51.36 13.29
CA ILE A 24 -36.99 52.76 13.05
C ILE A 24 -35.85 53.79 13.34
N LEU A 25 -35.51 54.52 12.28
CA LEU A 25 -35.18 55.95 12.14
C LEU A 25 -34.61 56.76 13.34
N SER A 26 -33.40 57.32 13.16
CA SER A 26 -32.99 58.67 13.62
C SER A 26 -31.66 59.09 12.99
N ALA A 27 -31.65 60.22 12.28
CA ALA A 27 -30.46 60.97 11.83
C ALA A 27 -30.39 62.29 12.62
N PRO A 28 -29.39 63.17 12.40
CA PRO A 28 -27.96 63.04 12.65
C PRO A 28 -27.51 64.07 13.72
N SER A 29 -26.53 63.75 14.56
CA SER A 29 -25.87 64.76 15.40
C SER A 29 -24.40 64.87 15.00
N ALA A 30 -24.13 65.84 14.13
CA ALA A 30 -22.80 66.35 13.88
C ALA A 30 -22.30 67.04 15.16
N PHE A 31 -21.54 66.31 15.99
CA PHE A 31 -20.65 66.93 16.95
C PHE A 31 -19.25 66.96 16.35
N ALA A 32 -18.82 68.16 16.00
CA ALA A 32 -17.46 68.49 15.62
C ALA A 32 -16.52 68.19 16.79
N ALA A 33 -16.00 66.97 16.86
CA ALA A 33 -14.79 66.69 17.62
C ALA A 33 -13.61 67.13 16.75
N ARG A 34 -13.08 68.31 17.06
CA ARG A 34 -11.78 68.77 16.57
C ARG A 34 -10.71 67.79 17.08
N THR A 35 -10.43 66.75 16.30
CA THR A 35 -9.27 65.89 16.55
C THR A 35 -8.04 66.73 16.23
N GLU A 36 -7.27 67.06 17.26
CA GLU A 36 -5.90 67.52 17.09
C GLU A 36 -5.15 66.45 16.31
N ARG A 37 -4.83 66.78 15.06
CA ARG A 37 -3.97 65.98 14.20
C ARG A 37 -2.57 66.06 14.79
N THR A 38 -2.25 65.14 15.71
CA THR A 38 -0.87 64.85 16.12
C THR A 38 -0.08 64.59 14.84
N PRO A 39 1.04 65.28 14.57
CA PRO A 39 1.85 64.98 13.42
C PRO A 39 2.42 63.59 13.64
N ARG A 40 1.91 62.62 12.87
CA ARG A 40 2.49 61.30 12.75
C ARG A 40 3.85 61.52 12.09
N PRO A 41 5.00 61.21 12.73
CA PRO A 41 6.26 61.28 12.05
C PRO A 41 6.19 60.33 10.85
N ASP A 42 6.51 60.90 9.70
CA ASP A 42 6.63 60.22 8.42
C ASP A 42 7.58 59.03 8.62
N LEU A 43 7.06 57.80 8.50
CA LEU A 43 7.88 56.60 8.38
C LEU A 43 8.50 56.67 6.98
N ALA A 44 9.64 57.35 6.90
CA ALA A 44 10.47 57.37 5.72
C ALA A 44 10.73 55.94 5.23
N PRO A 45 10.74 55.67 3.91
CA PRO A 45 11.05 54.34 3.40
C PRO A 45 12.51 53.98 3.74
N THR A 46 12.73 53.09 4.70
CA THR A 46 14.04 52.47 5.00
C THR A 46 14.41 51.43 3.92
N ALA A 47 14.32 51.81 2.64
CA ALA A 47 14.61 50.93 1.50
C ALA A 47 16.03 51.06 0.88
N PRO A 48 16.84 52.13 1.09
CA PRO A 48 18.18 52.20 0.49
C PRO A 48 19.32 51.62 1.35
N VAL A 49 19.19 51.63 2.68
CA VAL A 49 20.26 51.16 3.61
C VAL A 49 20.42 49.63 3.60
N ALA A 50 19.31 48.89 3.44
CA ALA A 50 19.35 47.44 3.42
C ALA A 50 20.05 46.88 2.18
N ARG A 51 19.89 47.52 1.01
CA ARG A 51 20.54 47.09 -0.24
C ARG A 51 22.04 47.35 -0.20
N THR A 52 22.45 48.53 0.26
CA THR A 52 23.87 48.91 0.41
C THR A 52 24.60 48.02 1.42
N SER A 53 23.95 47.62 2.52
CA SER A 53 24.54 46.72 3.51
C SER A 53 24.75 45.29 2.99
N VAL A 54 23.92 44.82 2.05
CA VAL A 54 24.06 43.50 1.42
C VAL A 54 25.26 43.47 0.47
N ASP A 55 25.43 44.50 -0.35
CA ASP A 55 26.56 44.57 -1.29
C ASP A 55 27.89 44.77 -0.56
N GLU A 56 27.91 45.59 0.50
CA GLU A 56 29.06 45.70 1.40
C GLU A 56 29.41 44.35 2.03
N LEU A 57 28.41 43.61 2.54
CA LEU A 57 28.63 42.29 3.11
C LEU A 57 29.26 41.34 2.09
N ARG A 58 28.74 41.29 0.85
CA ARG A 58 29.30 40.43 -0.21
C ARG A 58 30.77 40.75 -0.47
N GLN A 59 31.10 42.02 -0.65
CA GLN A 59 32.49 42.44 -0.87
C GLN A 59 33.40 42.03 0.29
N LEU A 60 32.94 42.19 1.53
CA LEU A 60 33.70 41.80 2.72
C LEU A 60 33.85 40.27 2.84
N MET A 61 32.85 39.50 2.42
CA MET A 61 32.94 38.03 2.34
C MET A 61 33.93 37.58 1.26
N ASP A 62 33.88 38.16 0.06
CA ASP A 62 34.77 37.82 -1.07
C ASP A 62 36.24 38.13 -0.74
N SER A 63 36.46 39.22 -0.01
CA SER A 63 37.79 39.62 0.47
C SER A 63 38.20 38.93 1.79
N GLN A 64 37.39 38.00 2.31
CA GLN A 64 37.66 37.24 3.54
C GLN A 64 37.96 38.13 4.76
N GLN A 65 37.29 39.28 4.85
CA GLN A 65 37.47 40.27 5.92
C GLN A 65 36.50 40.07 7.10
N LEU A 66 35.78 38.95 7.14
CA LEU A 66 34.77 38.65 8.14
C LEU A 66 35.10 37.35 8.87
N THR A 67 34.95 37.39 10.18
CA THR A 67 34.97 36.22 11.04
C THR A 67 33.53 35.80 11.32
N GLU A 68 33.18 34.56 11.01
CA GLU A 68 31.89 34.00 11.39
C GLU A 68 31.87 33.68 12.88
N LEU A 69 30.96 34.32 13.62
CA LEU A 69 30.77 34.07 15.04
C LEU A 69 29.74 32.97 15.29
N ARG A 70 28.65 32.99 14.51
CA ARG A 70 27.57 32.00 14.59
C ARG A 70 26.76 31.97 13.31
N THR A 71 26.33 30.78 12.90
CA THR A 71 25.31 30.61 11.87
C THR A 71 24.31 29.54 12.29
N THR A 72 23.03 29.78 11.98
CA THR A 72 21.95 28.81 12.13
C THR A 72 21.27 28.59 10.79
N TYR A 73 20.95 27.33 10.48
CA TYR A 73 20.22 26.91 9.29
C TYR A 73 18.90 26.24 9.67
N ASN A 74 17.84 26.63 8.97
CA ASN A 74 16.51 26.07 9.03
C ASN A 74 16.06 25.76 7.60
N GLY A 75 16.24 24.50 7.16
CA GLY A 75 16.02 24.13 5.76
C GLY A 75 16.90 24.95 4.82
N ALA A 76 16.28 25.62 3.84
CA ALA A 76 16.97 26.51 2.91
C ALA A 76 17.23 27.92 3.47
N TYR A 77 16.70 28.27 4.64
CA TYR A 77 16.87 29.60 5.24
C TYR A 77 17.96 29.58 6.31
N GLY A 78 18.64 30.69 6.50
CA GLY A 78 19.65 30.80 7.54
C GLY A 78 19.85 32.22 8.04
N ALA A 79 20.50 32.31 9.19
CA ALA A 79 20.92 33.55 9.82
C ALA A 79 22.37 33.44 10.27
N SER A 80 23.19 34.45 9.95
CA SER A 80 24.60 34.51 10.33
C SER A 80 24.90 35.78 11.13
N LEU A 81 25.72 35.64 12.15
CA LEU A 81 26.37 36.72 12.90
C LEU A 81 27.85 36.71 12.53
N LEU A 82 28.28 37.78 11.88
CA LEU A 82 29.62 37.95 11.33
C LEU A 82 30.26 39.18 11.98
N PHE A 83 31.58 39.18 12.11
CA PHE A 83 32.35 40.26 12.71
C PHE A 83 33.51 40.68 11.82
N ASN A 84 33.65 41.98 11.58
CA ASN A 84 34.79 42.54 10.88
C ASN A 84 35.82 43.03 11.92
N PRO A 85 36.96 42.35 12.10
CA PRO A 85 37.96 42.72 13.12
C PRO A 85 38.65 44.05 12.84
N SER A 86 38.73 44.47 11.58
CA SER A 86 39.39 45.73 11.18
C SER A 86 38.56 46.96 11.52
N THR A 87 37.22 46.83 11.46
CA THR A 87 36.30 47.96 11.70
C THR A 87 35.49 47.81 12.98
N LEU A 88 35.61 46.68 13.68
CA LEU A 88 34.84 46.31 14.88
C LEU A 88 33.31 46.36 14.66
N ASN A 89 32.86 46.17 13.41
CA ASN A 89 31.45 46.09 13.07
C ASN A 89 30.96 44.64 13.01
N TYR A 90 29.75 44.43 13.49
CA TYR A 90 28.96 43.23 13.34
C TYR A 90 28.06 43.33 12.12
N TYR A 91 27.93 42.22 11.40
CA TYR A 91 27.00 42.05 10.29
C TYR A 91 26.10 40.87 10.61
N VAL A 92 24.81 41.14 10.72
CA VAL A 92 23.78 40.13 10.94
C VAL A 92 23.03 39.93 9.64
N ALA A 93 23.13 38.74 9.07
CA ALA A 93 22.58 38.44 7.77
C ALA A 93 21.44 37.42 7.90
N LEU A 94 20.29 37.71 7.30
CA LEU A 94 19.29 36.72 6.96
C LEU A 94 19.59 36.27 5.53
N PHE A 95 19.42 35.01 5.20
CA PHE A 95 19.63 34.52 3.85
C PHE A 95 18.77 33.31 3.52
N GLN A 96 18.63 33.05 2.22
CA GLN A 96 18.09 31.80 1.68
C GLN A 96 19.15 31.18 0.78
N GLU A 97 19.59 29.97 1.10
CA GLU A 97 20.70 29.25 0.50
C GLU A 97 22.00 30.07 0.59
N LYS A 98 22.31 30.83 -0.46
CA LYS A 98 23.47 31.73 -0.53
C LYS A 98 23.07 33.17 -0.86
N ASN A 99 21.78 33.46 -0.88
CA ASN A 99 21.23 34.75 -1.26
C ASN A 99 20.88 35.57 -0.02
N PHE A 100 21.67 36.61 0.25
CA PHE A 100 21.40 37.60 1.29
C PHE A 100 20.31 38.58 0.82
N TRP A 101 19.16 38.54 1.47
CA TRP A 101 18.05 39.48 1.29
C TRP A 101 17.99 40.60 2.34
N ARG A 102 18.61 40.43 3.51
CA ARG A 102 18.61 41.42 4.58
C ARG A 102 19.87 41.32 5.41
N VAL A 103 20.54 42.44 5.59
CA VAL A 103 21.73 42.57 6.42
C VAL A 103 21.58 43.78 7.33
N ILE A 104 21.94 43.60 8.61
CA ILE A 104 22.02 44.66 9.61
C ILE A 104 23.48 44.81 10.00
N LYS A 105 24.02 46.02 9.83
CA LYS A 105 25.34 46.41 10.30
C LYS A 105 25.21 47.18 11.61
N THR A 106 26.03 46.85 12.60
CA THR A 106 26.09 47.58 13.88
C THR A 106 27.45 47.38 14.55
N ASP A 107 27.92 48.37 15.28
CA ASP A 107 29.09 48.32 16.17
C ASP A 107 28.74 47.83 17.59
N SER A 108 27.45 47.71 17.91
CA SER A 108 26.96 47.23 19.21
C SER A 108 26.76 45.72 19.22
N VAL A 109 27.47 45.04 20.13
CA VAL A 109 27.33 43.59 20.36
C VAL A 109 25.89 43.23 20.73
N GLU A 110 25.26 44.02 21.59
CA GLU A 110 23.91 43.74 22.09
C GLU A 110 22.87 43.83 20.97
N ASN A 111 22.98 44.85 20.12
CA ASN A 111 22.12 45.00 18.94
C ASN A 111 22.33 43.86 17.94
N ALA A 112 23.58 43.45 17.72
CA ALA A 112 23.91 42.35 16.82
C ALA A 112 23.31 41.02 17.30
N GLU A 113 23.48 40.70 18.59
CA GLU A 113 22.92 39.50 19.20
C GLU A 113 21.38 39.50 19.18
N HIS A 114 20.76 40.66 19.44
CA HIS A 114 19.30 40.79 19.34
C HIS A 114 18.77 40.60 17.92
N ALA A 115 19.41 41.26 16.94
CA ALA A 115 19.07 41.11 15.52
C ALA A 115 19.25 39.65 15.06
N TYR A 116 20.33 38.99 15.51
CA TYR A 116 20.59 37.60 15.20
C TYR A 116 19.47 36.68 15.70
N ARG A 117 19.09 36.79 16.98
CA ARG A 117 17.98 35.99 17.53
C ARG A 117 16.67 36.23 16.80
N THR A 118 16.40 37.48 16.43
CA THR A 118 15.21 37.84 15.65
C THR A 118 15.23 37.17 14.28
N PHE A 119 16.38 37.17 13.60
CA PHE A 119 16.54 36.50 12.30
C PHE A 119 16.42 34.99 12.42
N VAL A 120 17.00 34.36 13.45
CA VAL A 120 16.81 32.92 13.72
C VAL A 120 15.32 32.58 13.80
N GLN A 121 14.56 33.31 14.62
CA GLN A 121 13.11 33.10 14.75
C GLN A 121 12.36 33.31 13.42
N GLN A 122 12.77 34.26 12.61
CA GLN A 122 12.20 34.44 11.26
C GLN A 122 12.51 33.25 10.35
N THR A 123 13.74 32.73 10.37
CA THR A 123 14.11 31.57 9.53
C THR A 123 13.31 30.31 9.87
N GLU A 124 12.98 30.09 11.15
CA GLU A 124 12.13 28.98 11.58
C GLU A 124 10.75 29.06 10.91
N GLN A 125 10.12 30.24 10.94
CA GLN A 125 8.80 30.46 10.34
C GLN A 125 8.83 30.31 8.82
N LEU A 126 9.84 30.88 8.17
CA LEU A 126 10.01 30.82 6.71
C LEU A 126 10.27 29.39 6.22
N ALA A 127 11.02 28.60 6.99
CA ALA A 127 11.36 27.23 6.66
C ALA A 127 10.18 26.27 6.82
N GLN A 128 9.22 26.59 7.70
CA GLN A 128 8.18 25.66 8.14
C GLN A 128 7.46 24.98 6.96
N VAL A 129 6.97 25.76 6.00
CA VAL A 129 6.25 25.22 4.82
C VAL A 129 7.13 24.28 4.00
N SER A 130 8.40 24.63 3.78
CA SER A 130 9.33 23.79 3.02
C SER A 130 9.65 22.49 3.74
N LEU A 131 9.84 22.54 5.07
CA LEU A 131 10.10 21.37 5.90
C LEU A 131 8.89 20.43 5.93
N ASP A 132 7.68 20.99 6.04
CA ASP A 132 6.44 20.21 6.00
C ASP A 132 6.21 19.59 4.63
N THR A 133 6.53 20.31 3.55
CA THR A 133 6.47 19.77 2.18
C THR A 133 7.40 18.57 2.01
N ILE A 134 8.65 18.66 2.50
CA ILE A 134 9.61 17.55 2.45
C ILE A 134 9.07 16.32 3.20
N ARG A 135 8.50 16.54 4.40
CA ARG A 135 7.90 15.46 5.21
C ARG A 135 6.71 14.81 4.50
N LEU A 136 5.82 15.63 3.92
CA LEU A 136 4.64 15.17 3.20
C LEU A 136 5.01 14.39 1.94
N ASP A 137 5.98 14.87 1.15
CA ASP A 137 6.47 14.15 -0.04
C ASP A 137 7.07 12.79 0.34
N ALA A 138 7.88 12.75 1.40
CA ALA A 138 8.44 11.50 1.91
C ALA A 138 7.33 10.52 2.34
N GLY A 139 6.30 11.01 3.05
CA GLY A 139 5.15 10.22 3.45
C GLY A 139 4.33 9.69 2.27
N LYS A 140 4.12 10.52 1.24
CA LYS A 140 3.48 10.12 -0.02
C LYS A 140 4.26 8.99 -0.70
N ARG A 141 5.56 9.17 -0.91
CA ARG A 141 6.44 8.18 -1.55
C ARG A 141 6.55 6.88 -0.76
N TYR A 142 6.46 6.94 0.56
CA TYR A 142 6.40 5.75 1.41
C TYR A 142 5.08 4.99 1.20
N THR A 143 3.97 5.71 1.18
CA THR A 143 2.63 5.13 1.00
C THR A 143 2.47 4.52 -0.40
N GLU A 144 2.96 5.18 -1.44
CA GLU A 144 2.98 4.65 -2.82
C GLU A 144 3.73 3.31 -2.90
N ARG A 145 4.87 3.17 -2.21
CA ARG A 145 5.62 1.91 -2.12
C ARG A 145 4.85 0.82 -1.38
N LEU A 146 4.11 1.18 -0.33
CA LEU A 146 3.28 0.22 0.39
C LEU A 146 2.11 -0.27 -0.48
N VAL A 147 1.48 0.63 -1.24
CA VAL A 147 0.42 0.27 -2.20
C VAL A 147 0.97 -0.68 -3.25
N SER A 148 2.09 -0.35 -3.90
CA SER A 148 2.66 -1.22 -4.94
C SER A 148 3.00 -2.61 -4.42
N PHE A 149 3.56 -2.70 -3.20
CA PHE A 149 3.85 -3.98 -2.55
C PHE A 149 2.58 -4.80 -2.29
N ASN A 150 1.50 -4.17 -1.82
CA ASN A 150 0.24 -4.87 -1.57
C ASN A 150 -0.46 -5.28 -2.87
N GLU A 151 -0.37 -4.49 -3.94
CA GLU A 151 -0.90 -4.86 -5.25
C GLU A 151 -0.18 -6.08 -5.84
N GLU A 152 1.15 -6.16 -5.67
CA GLU A 152 1.93 -7.32 -6.10
C GLU A 152 1.56 -8.58 -5.29
N ARG A 153 1.41 -8.41 -3.97
CA ARG A 153 0.92 -9.48 -3.09
C ARG A 153 -0.48 -9.95 -3.49
N LEU A 154 -1.38 -9.02 -3.79
CA LEU A 154 -2.74 -9.33 -4.24
C LEU A 154 -2.73 -10.12 -5.55
N ARG A 155 -1.94 -9.68 -6.54
CA ARG A 155 -1.79 -10.39 -7.83
C ARG A 155 -1.26 -11.81 -7.64
N THR A 156 -0.26 -11.98 -6.77
CA THR A 156 0.31 -13.30 -6.45
C THR A 156 -0.74 -14.22 -5.82
N LEU A 157 -1.50 -13.71 -4.84
CA LEU A 157 -2.56 -14.48 -4.19
C LEU A 157 -3.68 -14.85 -5.18
N GLN A 158 -4.07 -13.95 -6.07
CA GLN A 158 -5.06 -14.23 -7.11
C GLN A 158 -4.59 -15.35 -8.05
N ALA A 159 -3.33 -15.28 -8.52
CA ALA A 159 -2.75 -16.31 -9.37
C ALA A 159 -2.69 -17.69 -8.66
N GLN A 160 -2.37 -17.71 -7.36
CA GLN A 160 -2.37 -18.93 -6.56
C GLN A 160 -3.78 -19.53 -6.47
N VAL A 161 -4.82 -18.73 -6.17
CA VAL A 161 -6.21 -19.21 -6.11
C VAL A 161 -6.68 -19.74 -7.46
N GLU A 162 -6.32 -19.09 -8.57
CA GLU A 162 -6.66 -19.56 -9.92
C GLU A 162 -5.99 -20.90 -10.24
N GLN A 163 -4.70 -21.04 -9.89
CA GLN A 163 -3.97 -22.29 -10.05
C GLN A 163 -4.58 -23.42 -9.23
N GLU A 164 -4.91 -23.18 -7.96
CA GLU A 164 -5.56 -24.16 -7.08
C GLU A 164 -6.90 -24.64 -7.65
N ARG A 165 -7.71 -23.71 -8.18
CA ARG A 165 -8.98 -24.06 -8.83
C ARG A 165 -8.77 -24.91 -10.08
N ALA A 166 -7.82 -24.54 -10.94
CA ALA A 166 -7.49 -25.32 -12.13
C ALA A 166 -7.03 -26.74 -11.76
N GLN A 167 -6.20 -26.87 -10.74
CA GLN A 167 -5.71 -28.16 -10.26
C GLN A 167 -6.85 -29.02 -9.68
N SER A 168 -7.77 -28.42 -8.91
CA SER A 168 -8.95 -29.11 -8.40
C SER A 168 -9.87 -29.63 -9.52
N LEU A 169 -10.09 -28.84 -10.57
CA LEU A 169 -10.85 -29.26 -11.75
C LEU A 169 -10.16 -30.42 -12.51
N GLN A 170 -8.83 -30.38 -12.63
CA GLN A 170 -8.08 -31.48 -13.25
C GLN A 170 -8.19 -32.78 -12.44
N VAL A 171 -8.01 -32.71 -11.12
CA VAL A 171 -8.10 -33.88 -10.23
C VAL A 171 -9.52 -34.46 -10.25
N SER A 172 -10.56 -33.63 -10.18
CA SER A 172 -11.95 -34.10 -10.24
C SER A 172 -12.26 -34.76 -11.59
N THR A 173 -11.79 -34.21 -12.70
CA THR A 173 -11.94 -34.81 -14.04
C THR A 173 -11.22 -36.15 -14.14
N ALA A 174 -9.97 -36.25 -13.67
CA ALA A 174 -9.20 -37.49 -13.66
C ALA A 174 -9.86 -38.57 -12.80
N LEU A 175 -10.42 -38.20 -11.64
CA LEU A 175 -11.19 -39.10 -10.78
C LEU A 175 -12.45 -39.64 -11.47
N GLN A 176 -13.19 -38.78 -12.19
CA GLN A 176 -14.36 -39.22 -12.96
C GLN A 176 -13.98 -40.20 -14.07
N GLN A 177 -12.88 -39.93 -14.79
CA GLN A 177 -12.37 -40.81 -15.84
C GLN A 177 -11.91 -42.16 -15.26
N ALA A 178 -11.16 -42.15 -14.16
CA ALA A 178 -10.71 -43.37 -13.49
C ALA A 178 -11.89 -44.23 -13.01
N GLN A 179 -12.95 -43.61 -12.49
CA GLN A 179 -14.18 -44.31 -12.12
C GLN A 179 -14.86 -44.97 -13.33
N GLN A 180 -14.98 -44.25 -14.45
CA GLN A 180 -15.55 -44.81 -15.69
C GLN A 180 -14.72 -46.00 -16.20
N GLN A 181 -13.39 -45.88 -16.19
CA GLN A 181 -12.48 -46.97 -16.56
C GLN A 181 -12.65 -48.19 -15.65
N ALA A 182 -12.73 -47.98 -14.33
CA ALA A 182 -12.95 -49.07 -13.37
C ALA A 182 -14.28 -49.80 -13.63
N VAL A 183 -15.36 -49.08 -13.94
CA VAL A 183 -16.67 -49.68 -14.29
C VAL A 183 -16.57 -50.50 -15.59
N SER A 184 -15.91 -49.98 -16.62
CA SER A 184 -15.72 -50.70 -17.89
C SER A 184 -14.92 -52.00 -17.71
N LEU A 185 -13.79 -51.94 -17.00
CA LEU A 185 -12.96 -53.10 -16.70
C LEU A 185 -13.71 -54.16 -15.89
N SER A 186 -14.52 -53.75 -14.92
CA SER A 186 -15.37 -54.67 -14.14
C SER A 186 -16.39 -55.40 -15.03
N THR A 187 -17.00 -54.67 -15.96
CA THR A 187 -17.95 -55.23 -16.93
C THR A 187 -17.26 -56.20 -17.90
N ASP A 188 -16.07 -55.85 -18.40
CA ASP A 188 -15.26 -56.70 -19.28
C ASP A 188 -14.83 -57.98 -18.58
N LEU A 189 -14.38 -57.90 -17.32
CA LEU A 189 -14.04 -59.07 -16.50
C LEU A 189 -15.26 -59.97 -16.27
N GLN A 190 -16.43 -59.41 -15.97
CA GLN A 190 -17.64 -60.20 -15.78
C GLN A 190 -18.06 -60.93 -17.07
N SER A 191 -17.96 -60.25 -18.21
CA SER A 191 -18.26 -60.85 -19.52
C SER A 191 -17.28 -61.98 -19.87
N SER A 192 -15.98 -61.78 -19.62
CA SER A 192 -14.94 -62.78 -19.89
C SER A 192 -15.10 -64.03 -19.03
N ASN A 193 -15.42 -63.86 -17.74
CA ASN A 193 -15.71 -64.98 -16.85
C ASN A 193 -16.93 -65.78 -17.33
N SER A 194 -18.02 -65.11 -17.74
CA SER A 194 -19.20 -65.81 -18.26
C SER A 194 -18.92 -66.62 -19.55
N GLN A 195 -18.01 -66.13 -20.40
CA GLN A 195 -17.55 -66.86 -21.59
C GLN A 195 -16.72 -68.08 -21.20
N LEU A 196 -15.83 -67.96 -20.21
CA LEU A 196 -15.06 -69.09 -19.68
C LEU A 196 -15.97 -70.17 -19.10
N ASP A 197 -16.97 -69.80 -18.29
CA ASP A 197 -17.95 -70.75 -17.74
C ASP A 197 -18.70 -71.49 -18.86
N THR A 198 -19.15 -70.77 -19.89
CA THR A 198 -19.86 -71.36 -21.04
C THR A 198 -18.97 -72.34 -21.82
N LEU A 199 -17.70 -71.98 -22.03
CA LEU A 199 -16.73 -72.86 -22.70
C LEU A 199 -16.45 -74.11 -21.87
N GLN A 200 -16.26 -73.98 -20.56
CA GLN A 200 -16.06 -75.10 -19.65
C GLN A 200 -17.25 -76.07 -19.69
N GLN A 201 -18.48 -75.56 -19.64
CA GLN A 201 -19.68 -76.40 -19.75
C GLN A 201 -19.75 -77.18 -21.07
N ARG A 202 -19.40 -76.55 -22.20
CA ARG A 202 -19.32 -77.23 -23.50
C ARG A 202 -18.27 -78.32 -23.53
N ILE A 203 -17.08 -78.05 -22.97
CA ILE A 203 -16.01 -79.05 -22.87
C ILE A 203 -16.52 -80.27 -22.09
N GLN A 204 -17.20 -80.04 -20.97
CA GLN A 204 -17.74 -81.12 -20.13
C GLN A 204 -18.83 -81.92 -20.87
N GLN A 205 -19.73 -81.26 -21.59
CA GLN A 205 -20.73 -81.93 -22.42
C GLN A 205 -20.12 -82.79 -23.53
N LEU A 206 -19.05 -82.31 -24.17
CA LEU A 206 -18.33 -83.08 -25.20
C LEU A 206 -17.60 -84.28 -24.59
N GLN A 207 -17.02 -84.13 -23.40
CA GLN A 207 -16.38 -85.23 -22.67
C GLN A 207 -17.40 -86.32 -22.29
N LEU A 208 -18.60 -85.95 -21.84
CA LEU A 208 -19.68 -86.90 -21.55
C LEU A 208 -20.17 -87.64 -22.80
N GLN A 209 -20.18 -87.00 -23.97
CA GLN A 209 -20.51 -87.66 -25.24
C GLN A 209 -19.44 -88.67 -25.68
N GLN A 210 -18.16 -88.36 -25.47
CA GLN A 210 -17.06 -89.29 -25.74
C GLN A 210 -17.02 -90.46 -24.73
N GLY A 211 -17.51 -90.24 -23.51
CA GLY A 211 -17.61 -91.24 -22.45
C GLY A 211 -18.85 -92.13 -22.49
N ASN A 212 -19.72 -92.05 -23.50
CA ASN A 212 -20.88 -92.94 -23.68
C ASN A 212 -20.60 -94.02 -24.76
N PRO A 213 -20.11 -95.22 -24.38
CA PRO A 213 -19.88 -96.35 -25.28
C PRO A 213 -21.15 -97.20 -25.46
N GLU A 214 -22.18 -96.69 -26.13
CA GLU A 214 -23.35 -97.51 -26.51
C GLU A 214 -23.64 -97.34 -28.00
N THR A 215 -22.77 -97.91 -28.84
CA THR A 215 -23.20 -98.50 -30.12
C THR A 215 -22.19 -99.53 -30.60
N THR A 216 -22.28 -100.76 -30.08
CA THR A 216 -22.55 -102.00 -30.84
C THR A 216 -22.22 -103.26 -30.01
N LEU A 217 -23.28 -103.92 -29.51
CA LEU A 217 -23.34 -105.37 -29.27
C LEU A 217 -23.86 -106.03 -30.59
N PRO A 218 -23.77 -107.36 -30.85
CA PRO A 218 -23.34 -108.43 -29.95
C PRO A 218 -22.42 -109.52 -30.56
N ALA A 219 -21.86 -110.34 -29.67
CA ALA A 219 -21.18 -111.59 -30.01
C ALA A 219 -22.15 -112.62 -30.63
N PRO A 220 -21.62 -113.53 -31.46
CA PRO A 220 -21.92 -114.94 -31.22
C PRO A 220 -20.65 -115.78 -31.05
N THR A 221 -20.81 -116.72 -30.11
CA THR A 221 -20.06 -117.94 -29.87
C THR A 221 -19.70 -118.73 -31.13
N THR A 222 -18.48 -119.27 -31.20
CA THR A 222 -18.12 -120.72 -31.38
C THR A 222 -16.72 -120.92 -31.99
N THR A 223 -15.85 -121.60 -31.24
CA THR A 223 -14.68 -122.42 -31.68
C THR A 223 -15.21 -123.63 -32.50
N PRO A 224 -14.50 -124.33 -33.45
CA PRO A 224 -13.04 -124.51 -33.69
C PRO A 224 -12.55 -124.45 -35.17
N ALA A 225 -11.23 -124.34 -35.41
CA ALA A 225 -10.45 -125.15 -36.40
C ALA A 225 -9.05 -124.55 -36.69
N ALA A 226 -8.00 -125.32 -36.42
CA ALA A 226 -6.69 -125.26 -37.12
C ALA A 226 -6.83 -125.85 -38.55
N PRO A 227 -5.80 -126.00 -39.42
CA PRO A 227 -4.37 -125.60 -39.36
C PRO A 227 -3.79 -125.01 -40.69
N VAL A 228 -2.67 -124.27 -40.67
CA VAL A 228 -1.76 -123.99 -41.83
C VAL A 228 -0.40 -123.56 -41.24
N VAL A 229 0.75 -124.27 -41.25
CA VAL A 229 1.64 -124.88 -42.28
C VAL A 229 2.29 -123.87 -43.26
N GLY A 230 3.62 -123.76 -43.19
CA GLY A 230 4.53 -123.11 -44.16
C GLY A 230 5.59 -122.28 -43.41
N ASP A 231 6.89 -122.57 -43.44
CA ASP A 231 7.75 -123.28 -44.42
C ASP A 231 8.73 -124.22 -43.69
#